data_AF-A0A382BQJ5-F1
#
_entry.id   AF-A0A382BQJ5-F1
#
_cell.length_a   1.000
_cell.length_b   1.000
_cell.length_c   1.000
_cell.angle_alpha   90.00
_cell.angle_beta   90.00
_cell.angle_gamma   90.00
#
_symmetry.space_group_name_H-M   'P 1'
#
loop_
_entity.id
_entity.type
_entity.pdbx_description
1 polymer ?
#
loop_
_entity_poly.entity_id
_entity_poly.type
_entity_poly.pdbx_seq_one_letter_code
_entity_poly.pdbx_strand_id
1 'polypeptide(L)'
;MANNTYPGSDREGAPPDFGATILSRRDKGGTGGGPQQQHETSGAKQPDIQNPTPQNMPRFPGEYEIIECNLYSPHKPGGGYVDLRQTFTTLSIYESLFSHTLTMDIRILDGTGFAEFLPIIGEETLSLKIKTANLQNLEEVNIGEPSGPPGSEVERPGPFKGSTNSGLLSLHFNIFKMTDKDEKTAQRGMTEYTLHGVSGEYIDNLKIKVQRTTVDTLTGEPQKISTVVRQLYREFFKWSNKKIFIEPTKNLTNLIIPNLTPFKSFDFLASRAVSAGQHAVGATFLFYETVTGFFF
;
A
#
# COMPACT_ATOMS: atom_id res chain seq x y z
N MET A 1 15.78 -89.65 14.62
CA MET A 1 16.20 -88.92 13.41
C MET A 1 17.11 -87.79 13.83
N ALA A 2 18.19 -87.58 13.08
CA ALA A 2 19.43 -86.94 13.51
C ALA A 2 19.36 -85.42 13.74
N ASN A 3 20.36 -84.98 14.51
CA ASN A 3 20.70 -83.64 14.99
C ASN A 3 21.62 -82.88 14.00
N ASN A 4 21.87 -81.59 14.31
CA ASN A 4 22.90 -80.65 13.82
C ASN A 4 22.43 -79.64 12.73
N THR A 5 22.69 -78.32 12.84
CA THR A 5 23.82 -77.63 13.50
C THR A 5 23.47 -76.17 13.91
N TYR A 6 23.99 -75.71 15.06
CA TYR A 6 24.13 -74.28 15.50
C TYR A 6 25.52 -73.74 15.07
N PRO A 7 25.78 -72.41 14.92
CA PRO A 7 26.03 -71.47 16.04
C PRO A 7 25.44 -70.05 15.77
N GLY A 8 25.16 -69.14 16.71
CA GLY A 8 25.88 -68.77 17.92
C GLY A 8 26.92 -67.68 17.62
N SER A 9 26.59 -66.39 17.83
CA SER A 9 27.49 -65.38 18.43
C SER A 9 26.84 -63.98 18.41
N ASP A 10 26.36 -63.55 19.57
CA ASP A 10 26.71 -62.29 20.23
C ASP A 10 26.81 -61.01 19.38
N ARG A 11 25.99 -60.02 19.77
CA ARG A 11 26.57 -58.74 20.21
C ARG A 11 25.66 -58.04 21.21
N GLU A 12 26.15 -58.02 22.43
CA GLU A 12 25.91 -56.99 23.45
C GLU A 12 25.77 -55.59 22.85
N GLY A 13 24.91 -54.77 23.47
CA GLY A 13 25.15 -53.32 23.51
C GLY A 13 24.22 -52.41 22.73
N ALA A 14 22.89 -52.56 22.85
CA ALA A 14 21.98 -51.44 22.57
C ALA A 14 21.73 -50.65 23.87
N PRO A 15 22.20 -49.40 24.00
CA PRO A 15 21.92 -48.59 25.19
C PRO A 15 20.42 -48.24 25.31
N PRO A 16 19.91 -47.95 26.52
CA PRO A 16 18.47 -47.78 26.76
C PRO A 16 17.83 -46.51 26.16
N ASP A 17 18.57 -45.72 25.37
CA ASP A 17 18.20 -44.35 25.00
C ASP A 17 17.88 -44.18 23.50
N PHE A 18 17.43 -45.25 22.85
CA PHE A 18 16.89 -45.18 21.50
C PHE A 18 15.48 -44.55 21.54
N GLY A 19 15.42 -43.22 21.56
CA GLY A 19 14.17 -42.47 21.41
C GLY A 19 14.08 -41.09 22.09
N ALA A 20 15.09 -40.64 22.84
CA ALA A 20 14.97 -39.44 23.66
C ALA A 20 16.02 -38.34 23.37
N THR A 21 16.17 -37.88 22.13
CA THR A 21 16.75 -36.53 21.87
C THR A 21 16.40 -36.01 20.46
N ILE A 22 15.21 -35.42 20.29
CA ILE A 22 15.00 -34.43 19.23
C ILE A 22 14.94 -33.07 19.91
N LEU A 23 15.71 -32.10 19.41
CA LEU A 23 15.94 -30.74 19.92
C LEU A 23 17.15 -30.59 20.87
N SER A 24 18.36 -30.64 20.31
CA SER A 24 19.35 -29.57 20.51
C SER A 24 20.65 -29.89 19.77
N ARG A 25 20.95 -29.17 18.70
CA ARG A 25 22.35 -28.99 18.32
C ARG A 25 22.61 -27.55 17.90
N ARG A 26 22.93 -26.80 18.95
CA ARG A 26 23.63 -25.52 18.93
C ARG A 26 25.00 -25.69 18.25
N ASP A 27 25.39 -24.67 17.51
CA ASP A 27 26.71 -24.45 16.93
C ASP A 27 27.87 -25.03 17.75
N LYS A 28 28.66 -25.89 17.11
CA LYS A 28 30.09 -25.99 17.39
C LYS A 28 30.82 -25.96 16.06
N GLY A 29 31.51 -24.84 15.83
CA GLY A 29 32.40 -24.66 14.69
C GLY A 29 33.47 -25.76 14.64
N GLY A 30 33.74 -26.22 13.43
CA GLY A 30 34.81 -27.15 13.10
C GLY A 30 35.10 -27.04 11.61
N THR A 31 36.24 -26.46 11.29
CA THR A 31 36.86 -26.30 9.97
C THR A 31 36.78 -27.57 9.12
N GLY A 32 35.98 -27.54 8.06
CA GLY A 32 35.92 -28.56 7.03
C GLY A 32 35.17 -28.01 5.82
N GLY A 33 35.90 -27.70 4.75
CA GLY A 33 35.34 -27.16 3.50
C GLY A 33 34.45 -28.16 2.80
N GLY A 34 33.14 -28.12 3.11
CA GLY A 34 32.07 -28.59 2.23
C GLY A 34 31.41 -27.38 1.58
N PRO A 35 30.80 -27.52 0.39
CA PRO A 35 30.10 -26.41 -0.26
C PRO A 35 29.08 -25.85 0.72
N GLN A 36 29.30 -24.60 1.16
CA GLN A 36 28.36 -23.89 2.00
C GLN A 36 27.02 -23.91 1.27
N GLN A 37 26.03 -24.58 1.86
CA GLN A 37 24.65 -24.34 1.50
C GLN A 37 24.42 -22.86 1.78
N GLN A 38 24.44 -22.06 0.72
CA GLN A 38 23.95 -20.70 0.77
C GLN A 38 22.50 -20.85 1.21
N HIS A 39 22.20 -20.48 2.45
CA HIS A 39 20.82 -20.17 2.81
C HIS A 39 20.42 -19.08 1.82
N GLU A 40 19.62 -19.44 0.81
CA GLU A 40 18.93 -18.45 0.01
C GLU A 40 17.99 -17.74 0.98
N THR A 41 18.48 -16.65 1.55
CA THR A 41 17.64 -15.73 2.30
C THR A 41 16.58 -15.27 1.32
N SER A 42 15.33 -15.56 1.64
CA SER A 42 14.16 -14.98 1.01
C SER A 42 14.48 -13.50 0.75
N GLY A 43 14.36 -13.03 -0.49
CA GLY A 43 14.64 -11.62 -0.85
C GLY A 43 13.79 -10.58 -0.10
N ALA A 44 12.93 -11.05 0.80
CA ALA A 44 12.17 -10.28 1.76
C ALA A 44 13.09 -9.61 2.78
N LYS A 45 12.98 -8.28 2.82
CA LYS A 45 13.83 -7.40 3.63
C LYS A 45 13.16 -6.96 4.94
N GLN A 46 11.93 -7.42 5.19
CA GLN A 46 11.21 -7.17 6.44
C GLN A 46 11.59 -8.20 7.52
N PRO A 47 11.88 -7.77 8.76
CA PRO A 47 12.37 -8.67 9.82
C PRO A 47 11.40 -9.81 10.14
N ASP A 48 10.09 -9.54 10.12
CA ASP A 48 9.04 -10.52 10.39
C ASP A 48 8.95 -11.61 9.30
N ILE A 49 9.31 -11.27 8.05
CA ILE A 49 9.35 -12.21 6.92
C ILE A 49 10.71 -12.91 6.82
N GLN A 50 11.78 -12.29 7.32
CA GLN A 50 13.12 -12.89 7.35
C GLN A 50 13.21 -14.08 8.31
N ASN A 51 12.46 -14.04 9.42
CA ASN A 51 12.37 -15.12 10.39
C ASN A 51 10.90 -15.55 10.59
N PRO A 52 10.30 -16.26 9.61
CA PRO A 52 8.89 -16.59 9.64
C PRO A 52 8.60 -17.61 10.75
N THR A 53 7.69 -17.25 11.66
CA THR A 53 7.07 -18.19 12.60
C THR A 53 5.57 -18.30 12.28
N PRO A 54 4.89 -19.38 12.68
CA PRO A 54 3.44 -19.51 12.48
C PRO A 54 2.60 -18.36 13.09
N GLN A 55 3.17 -17.60 14.02
CA GLN A 55 2.55 -16.45 14.69
C GLN A 55 2.84 -15.11 14.00
N ASN A 56 3.82 -15.07 13.10
CA ASN A 56 4.35 -13.84 12.51
C ASN A 56 4.12 -13.79 10.98
N MET A 57 3.35 -14.74 10.45
CA MET A 57 3.11 -14.90 9.02
C MET A 57 1.63 -15.20 8.76
N PRO A 58 1.06 -14.66 7.66
CA PRO A 58 -0.29 -15.02 7.24
C PRO A 58 -0.38 -16.53 6.95
N ARG A 59 -1.53 -17.13 7.23
CA ARG A 59 -1.77 -18.58 7.00
C ARG A 59 -1.86 -18.89 5.51
N PHE A 60 -2.39 -17.96 4.73
CA PHE A 60 -2.49 -18.07 3.28
C PHE A 60 -2.05 -16.76 2.60
N PRO A 61 -1.49 -16.83 1.38
CA PRO A 61 -1.16 -15.64 0.61
C PRO A 61 -2.39 -14.74 0.41
N GLY A 62 -2.23 -13.43 0.66
CA GLY A 62 -3.32 -12.47 0.53
C GLY A 62 -4.31 -12.46 1.70
N GLU A 63 -4.03 -13.13 2.83
CA GLU A 63 -4.84 -13.00 4.05
C GLU A 63 -4.68 -11.59 4.63
N TYR A 64 -5.78 -10.86 4.71
CA TYR A 64 -5.86 -9.51 5.28
C TYR A 64 -6.92 -9.46 6.38
N GLU A 65 -6.69 -8.57 7.34
CA GLU A 65 -7.62 -8.26 8.43
C GLU A 65 -8.00 -6.78 8.35
N ILE A 66 -9.31 -6.51 8.34
CA ILE A 66 -9.83 -5.15 8.35
C ILE A 66 -9.90 -4.69 9.80
N ILE A 67 -9.02 -3.77 10.17
CA ILE A 67 -8.97 -3.18 11.51
C ILE A 67 -10.11 -2.18 11.66
N GLU A 68 -10.28 -1.33 10.64
CA GLU A 68 -11.18 -0.19 10.66
C GLU A 68 -11.91 -0.08 9.32
N CYS A 69 -13.23 0.12 9.36
CA CYS A 69 -14.04 0.48 8.20
C CYS A 69 -15.16 1.40 8.68
N ASN A 70 -14.84 2.67 8.86
CA ASN A 70 -15.70 3.65 9.50
C ASN A 70 -16.25 4.64 8.48
N LEU A 71 -17.58 4.77 8.43
CA LEU A 71 -18.27 5.80 7.65
C LEU A 71 -18.59 7.00 8.54
N TYR A 72 -18.06 8.16 8.18
CA TYR A 72 -18.33 9.44 8.82
C TYR A 72 -19.33 10.21 7.96
N SER A 73 -20.36 10.75 8.60
CA SER A 73 -21.27 11.71 7.97
C SER A 73 -21.43 12.91 8.89
N PRO A 74 -21.39 14.14 8.35
CA PRO A 74 -21.71 15.33 9.13
C PRO A 74 -23.19 15.36 9.57
N HIS A 75 -24.06 14.59 8.90
CA HIS A 75 -25.50 14.57 9.17
C HIS A 75 -25.94 13.53 10.21
N LYS A 76 -24.99 12.74 10.74
CA LYS A 76 -25.31 11.74 11.75
C LYS A 76 -25.81 12.40 13.04
N PRO A 77 -27.04 12.09 13.53
CA PRO A 77 -27.50 12.56 14.84
C PRO A 77 -26.57 12.07 15.96
N GLY A 78 -26.09 13.00 16.79
CA GLY A 78 -25.12 12.72 17.85
C GLY A 78 -23.66 12.66 17.40
N GLY A 79 -23.37 12.87 16.11
CA GLY A 79 -22.02 12.80 15.55
C GLY A 79 -21.41 11.41 15.56
N GLY A 80 -20.10 11.34 15.28
CA GLY A 80 -19.33 10.10 15.26
C GLY A 80 -19.34 9.37 13.91
N TYR A 81 -19.07 8.07 13.96
CA TYR A 81 -18.99 7.19 12.78
C TYR A 81 -19.94 6.01 12.88
N VAL A 82 -20.22 5.39 11.74
CA VAL A 82 -20.87 4.08 11.63
C VAL A 82 -19.81 3.06 11.26
N ASP A 83 -19.66 2.03 12.09
CA ASP A 83 -18.77 0.91 11.80
C ASP A 83 -19.43 -0.02 10.77
N LEU A 84 -18.80 -0.18 9.62
CA LEU A 84 -19.30 -0.98 8.51
C LEU A 84 -18.74 -2.40 8.49
N ARG A 85 -17.82 -2.77 9.40
CA ARG A 85 -17.09 -4.05 9.34
C ARG A 85 -17.97 -5.30 9.30
N GLN A 86 -19.17 -5.24 9.87
CA GLN A 86 -20.13 -6.35 9.88
C GLN A 86 -21.25 -6.20 8.84
N THR A 87 -21.34 -5.05 8.18
CA THR A 87 -22.49 -4.65 7.37
C THR A 87 -22.17 -4.72 5.87
N PHE A 88 -20.91 -4.50 5.48
CA PHE A 88 -20.54 -4.58 4.06
C PHE A 88 -20.42 -6.04 3.61
N THR A 89 -20.88 -6.32 2.39
CA THR A 89 -20.76 -7.63 1.72
C THR A 89 -19.54 -7.69 0.81
N THR A 90 -19.21 -6.59 0.15
CA THR A 90 -18.07 -6.52 -0.78
C THR A 90 -17.40 -5.16 -0.71
N LEU A 91 -16.07 -5.16 -0.73
CA LEU A 91 -15.23 -3.96 -0.80
C LEU A 91 -14.22 -4.15 -1.92
N SER A 92 -14.27 -3.30 -2.93
CA SER A 92 -13.35 -3.32 -4.07
C SER A 92 -12.64 -1.98 -4.19
N ILE A 93 -11.32 -2.01 -4.29
CA ILE A 93 -10.48 -0.82 -4.50
C ILE A 93 -9.83 -0.98 -5.87
N TYR A 94 -9.89 0.08 -6.67
CA TYR A 94 -9.37 0.10 -8.02
C TYR A 94 -8.27 1.14 -8.16
N GLU A 95 -7.14 0.70 -8.71
CA GLU A 95 -6.00 1.54 -9.08
C GLU A 95 -5.68 1.37 -10.57
N SER A 96 -5.11 2.39 -11.19
CA SER A 96 -4.71 2.37 -12.59
C SER A 96 -3.59 3.36 -12.85
N LEU A 97 -2.62 2.96 -13.68
CA LEU A 97 -1.51 3.82 -14.13
C LEU A 97 -1.99 5.01 -14.98
N PHE A 98 -3.22 4.95 -15.49
CA PHE A 98 -3.83 6.00 -16.31
C PHE A 98 -4.88 6.80 -15.55
N SER A 99 -4.99 6.58 -14.23
CA SER A 99 -5.89 7.31 -13.34
C SER A 99 -5.09 8.01 -12.25
N HIS A 100 -5.37 9.29 -12.05
CA HIS A 100 -4.82 10.09 -10.95
C HIS A 100 -5.50 9.82 -9.62
N THR A 101 -6.52 8.96 -9.62
CA THR A 101 -7.42 8.77 -8.48
C THR A 101 -7.63 7.31 -8.17
N LEU A 102 -7.52 6.98 -6.90
CA LEU A 102 -7.98 5.74 -6.32
C LEU A 102 -9.50 5.78 -6.16
N THR A 103 -10.18 4.76 -6.67
CA THR A 103 -11.64 4.61 -6.55
C THR A 103 -11.98 3.37 -5.76
N MET A 104 -13.12 3.39 -5.08
CA MET A 104 -13.56 2.29 -4.24
C MET A 104 -15.07 2.10 -4.35
N ASP A 105 -15.49 0.85 -4.38
CA ASP A 105 -16.89 0.44 -4.31
C ASP A 105 -17.09 -0.44 -3.07
N ILE A 106 -18.00 -0.03 -2.20
CA ILE A 106 -18.41 -0.79 -1.02
C ILE A 106 -19.90 -1.10 -1.09
N ARG A 107 -20.24 -2.38 -1.06
CA ARG A 107 -21.61 -2.88 -1.08
C ARG A 107 -22.07 -3.16 0.34
N ILE A 108 -23.18 -2.55 0.74
CA ILE A 108 -23.68 -2.55 2.11
C ILE A 108 -25.02 -3.27 2.15
N LEU A 109 -25.16 -4.21 3.08
CA LEU A 109 -26.41 -4.86 3.41
C LEU A 109 -27.01 -4.22 4.66
N ASP A 110 -28.01 -3.37 4.49
CA ASP A 110 -28.62 -2.58 5.54
C ASP A 110 -29.93 -3.21 6.02
N GLY A 111 -30.04 -3.50 7.32
CA GLY A 111 -31.29 -3.98 7.95
C GLY A 111 -31.93 -2.98 8.92
N THR A 112 -31.30 -1.83 9.15
CA THR A 112 -31.70 -0.83 10.16
C THR A 112 -32.18 0.47 9.56
N GLY A 113 -32.02 0.66 8.24
CA GLY A 113 -32.43 1.86 7.53
C GLY A 113 -31.40 2.99 7.61
N PHE A 114 -30.11 2.67 7.59
CA PHE A 114 -29.02 3.66 7.54
C PHE A 114 -29.20 4.70 6.44
N ALA A 115 -29.66 4.29 5.25
CA ALA A 115 -29.92 5.24 4.16
C ALA A 115 -31.00 6.29 4.50
N GLU A 116 -31.89 6.02 5.46
CA GLU A 116 -32.96 6.94 5.89
C GLU A 116 -32.49 7.90 6.98
N PHE A 117 -31.66 7.44 7.91
CA PHE A 117 -31.15 8.25 9.01
C PHE A 117 -29.87 9.02 8.68
N LEU A 118 -29.12 8.54 7.68
CA LEU A 118 -27.84 9.09 7.24
C LEU A 118 -27.91 9.25 5.72
N PRO A 119 -28.55 10.34 5.23
CA PRO A 119 -28.67 10.56 3.80
C PRO A 119 -27.27 10.78 3.21
N ILE A 120 -26.91 9.96 2.22
CA ILE A 120 -25.61 10.03 1.56
C ILE A 120 -25.69 11.10 0.48
N ILE A 121 -25.29 12.32 0.84
CA ILE A 121 -25.38 13.50 -0.04
C ILE A 121 -24.04 13.83 -0.72
N GLY A 122 -22.98 13.10 -0.40
CA GLY A 122 -21.64 13.30 -0.98
C GLY A 122 -20.67 14.05 -0.07
N GLU A 123 -21.06 14.28 1.19
CA GLU A 123 -20.20 14.86 2.23
C GLU A 123 -19.61 13.78 3.16
N GLU A 124 -20.02 12.53 2.96
CA GLU A 124 -19.56 11.38 3.73
C GLU A 124 -18.11 11.00 3.39
N THR A 125 -17.39 10.57 4.42
CA THR A 125 -16.04 10.03 4.26
C THR A 125 -15.94 8.64 4.86
N LEU A 126 -15.12 7.79 4.24
CA LEU A 126 -14.86 6.43 4.70
C LEU A 126 -13.38 6.30 5.04
N SER A 127 -13.10 5.90 6.29
CA SER A 127 -11.78 5.52 6.80
C SER A 127 -11.66 4.02 6.78
N LEU A 128 -10.65 3.51 6.08
CA LEU A 128 -10.37 2.09 5.94
C LEU A 128 -8.94 1.82 6.41
N LYS A 129 -8.79 0.89 7.35
CA LYS A 129 -7.47 0.38 7.75
C LYS A 129 -7.43 -1.13 7.61
N ILE A 130 -6.53 -1.60 6.77
CA ILE A 130 -6.30 -3.02 6.48
C ILE A 130 -4.90 -3.38 6.91
N LYS A 131 -4.73 -4.50 7.60
CA LYS A 131 -3.42 -5.10 7.83
C LYS A 131 -3.30 -6.49 7.21
N THR A 132 -2.09 -6.88 6.89
CA THR A 132 -1.74 -8.27 6.58
C THR A 132 -1.87 -9.09 7.85
N ALA A 133 -2.52 -10.25 7.75
CA ALA A 133 -2.76 -11.09 8.93
C ALA A 133 -1.46 -11.53 9.60
N ASN A 134 -1.46 -11.55 10.93
CA ASN A 134 -0.37 -12.03 11.80
C ASN A 134 0.97 -11.27 11.69
N LEU A 135 1.03 -10.12 11.01
CA LEU A 135 2.20 -9.25 11.06
C LEU A 135 2.16 -8.37 12.32
N GLN A 136 3.27 -8.31 13.06
CA GLN A 136 3.33 -7.63 14.35
C GLN A 136 3.95 -6.23 14.23
N ASN A 137 4.94 -6.06 13.35
CA ASN A 137 5.60 -4.77 13.12
C ASN A 137 5.07 -4.14 11.83
N LEU A 138 4.00 -3.37 11.99
CA LEU A 138 3.32 -2.67 10.92
C LEU A 138 3.55 -1.16 11.06
N GLU A 139 4.47 -0.60 10.29
CA GLU A 139 4.58 0.86 10.14
C GLU A 139 3.73 1.33 8.94
N GLU A 140 3.56 2.62 8.71
CA GLU A 140 3.01 3.08 7.42
C GLU A 140 4.15 3.14 6.40
N VAL A 141 3.90 2.68 5.15
CA VAL A 141 4.90 2.77 4.08
C VAL A 141 5.14 4.25 3.77
N ASN A 142 6.26 4.79 4.24
CA ASN A 142 6.71 6.12 3.85
C ASN A 142 7.27 6.07 2.43
N ILE A 143 6.42 6.31 1.43
CA ILE A 143 6.90 6.58 0.08
C ILE A 143 7.55 7.96 0.07
N GLY A 144 8.86 7.98 0.32
CA GLY A 144 9.76 9.08 0.02
C GLY A 144 9.19 10.50 0.14
N GLU A 145 9.31 11.10 1.33
CA GLU A 145 9.86 12.46 1.31
C GLU A 145 11.37 12.33 1.18
N PRO A 146 12.04 13.06 0.27
CA PRO A 146 13.47 13.26 0.43
C PRO A 146 13.64 14.00 1.75
N SER A 147 14.14 13.29 2.76
CA SER A 147 14.72 13.91 3.95
C SER A 147 15.98 14.65 3.48
N GLY A 148 15.79 15.90 3.05
CA GLY A 148 16.88 16.72 2.53
C GLY A 148 16.42 18.14 2.18
N PRO A 149 17.29 19.16 2.34
CA PRO A 149 17.04 20.51 1.84
C PRO A 149 16.74 20.51 0.32
N PRO A 150 15.99 21.50 -0.19
CA PRO A 150 15.77 21.68 -1.63
C PRO A 150 17.12 21.68 -2.36
N GLY A 151 17.34 20.72 -3.27
CA GLY A 151 18.58 20.62 -4.07
C GLY A 151 19.53 19.47 -3.68
N SER A 152 19.30 18.78 -2.56
CA SER A 152 19.98 17.51 -2.29
C SER A 152 19.16 16.35 -2.88
N GLU A 153 19.40 16.03 -4.15
CA GLU A 153 18.90 14.80 -4.78
C GLU A 153 19.60 13.59 -4.14
N VAL A 154 19.27 13.29 -2.88
CA VAL A 154 19.65 12.01 -2.29
C VAL A 154 18.85 10.94 -3.02
N GLU A 155 19.51 10.25 -3.94
CA GLU A 155 19.02 9.06 -4.64
C GLU A 155 18.74 7.93 -3.64
N ARG A 156 17.68 8.01 -2.84
CA ARG A 156 17.17 6.90 -2.03
C ARG A 156 15.68 7.07 -1.75
N PRO A 157 14.88 6.01 -1.85
CA PRO A 157 14.88 5.01 -2.89
C PRO A 157 13.59 5.00 -3.71
N GLY A 158 13.64 4.34 -4.87
CA GLY A 158 12.42 3.87 -5.52
C GLY A 158 11.51 3.12 -4.52
N PRO A 159 10.19 3.01 -4.79
CA PRO A 159 9.23 2.28 -3.94
C PRO A 159 9.66 0.83 -3.62
N PHE A 160 10.70 0.32 -4.29
CA PHE A 160 11.23 -1.03 -4.19
C PHE A 160 12.54 -1.19 -3.37
N LYS A 161 13.28 -0.13 -3.00
CA LYS A 161 14.51 -0.35 -2.19
C LYS A 161 14.10 -0.63 -0.76
N GLY A 162 14.18 -1.90 -0.41
CA GLY A 162 13.82 -2.35 0.92
C GLY A 162 12.65 -3.30 0.91
N SER A 163 11.82 -3.37 -0.16
CA SER A 163 10.63 -4.24 -0.23
C SER A 163 9.90 -4.37 1.12
N THR A 164 9.87 -3.30 1.90
CA THR A 164 9.24 -3.27 3.22
C THR A 164 7.81 -2.86 2.93
N ASN A 165 7.04 -3.80 2.38
CA ASN A 165 5.59 -3.68 2.47
C ASN A 165 5.30 -3.72 3.96
N SER A 166 4.95 -2.59 4.53
CA SER A 166 4.75 -2.48 5.96
C SER A 166 3.50 -3.21 6.41
N GLY A 167 2.77 -3.86 5.49
CA GLY A 167 1.63 -4.73 5.75
C GLY A 167 0.39 -4.00 6.23
N LEU A 168 0.47 -2.70 6.48
CA LEU A 168 -0.63 -1.85 6.95
C LEU A 168 -0.96 -0.81 5.89
N LEU A 169 -2.25 -0.71 5.61
CA LEU A 169 -2.81 0.17 4.61
C LEU A 169 -3.90 1.02 5.25
N SER A 170 -3.64 2.31 5.37
CA SER A 170 -4.59 3.34 5.81
C SER A 170 -5.10 4.12 4.59
N LEU A 171 -6.38 4.00 4.28
CA LEU A 171 -7.02 4.67 3.15
C LEU A 171 -8.20 5.53 3.62
N HIS A 172 -8.35 6.67 2.96
CA HIS A 172 -9.45 7.59 3.19
C HIS A 172 -10.13 7.89 1.86
N PHE A 173 -11.46 7.71 1.81
CA PHE A 173 -12.27 7.95 0.63
C PHE A 173 -13.39 8.95 0.92
N ASN A 174 -13.68 9.80 -0.04
CA ASN A 174 -14.89 10.62 -0.06
C ASN A 174 -15.96 9.88 -0.86
N ILE A 175 -17.10 9.64 -0.23
CA ILE A 175 -18.25 9.02 -0.90
C ILE A 175 -18.95 10.10 -1.72
N PHE A 176 -19.25 9.80 -2.98
CA PHE A 176 -19.85 10.79 -3.89
C PHE A 176 -21.16 10.31 -4.53
N LYS A 177 -21.42 9.01 -4.50
CA LYS A 177 -22.58 8.41 -5.16
C LYS A 177 -23.02 7.13 -4.47
N MET A 178 -24.33 6.94 -4.43
CA MET A 178 -24.97 5.67 -4.09
C MET A 178 -25.69 5.10 -5.33
N THR A 179 -25.58 3.80 -5.56
CA THR A 179 -26.20 3.08 -6.67
C THR A 179 -26.78 1.74 -6.21
N ASP A 180 -27.44 1.05 -7.14
CA ASP A 180 -27.90 -0.33 -6.98
C ASP A 180 -28.75 -0.55 -5.73
N LYS A 181 -29.59 0.43 -5.38
CA LYS A 181 -30.56 0.29 -4.29
C LYS A 181 -31.61 -0.72 -4.70
N ASP A 182 -31.41 -1.97 -4.31
CA ASP A 182 -32.34 -3.06 -4.60
C ASP A 182 -33.21 -3.37 -3.38
N GLU A 183 -34.45 -2.91 -3.43
CA GLU A 183 -35.48 -3.20 -2.43
C GLU A 183 -36.18 -4.54 -2.69
N LYS A 184 -36.03 -5.13 -3.88
CA LYS A 184 -36.80 -6.29 -4.35
C LYS A 184 -36.08 -7.62 -4.14
N THR A 185 -34.75 -7.62 -4.15
CA THR A 185 -33.92 -8.83 -3.88
C THR A 185 -33.71 -9.08 -2.39
N ALA A 186 -34.06 -8.12 -1.53
CA ALA A 186 -33.94 -8.25 -0.10
C ALA A 186 -35.05 -9.11 0.51
N GLN A 187 -34.86 -10.41 0.45
CA GLN A 187 -35.61 -11.35 1.27
C GLN A 187 -35.41 -10.95 2.74
N ARG A 188 -36.45 -10.39 3.39
CA ARG A 188 -36.53 -9.99 4.82
C ARG A 188 -36.39 -8.49 5.16
N GLY A 189 -36.71 -7.57 4.25
CA GLY A 189 -36.80 -6.13 4.60
C GLY A 189 -35.45 -5.46 4.91
N MET A 190 -34.36 -6.09 4.46
CA MET A 190 -33.07 -5.44 4.34
C MET A 190 -33.06 -4.61 3.04
N THR A 191 -32.08 -3.75 2.83
CA THR A 191 -31.83 -3.09 1.56
C THR A 191 -30.35 -3.21 1.26
N GLU A 192 -30.03 -3.55 0.01
CA GLU A 192 -28.65 -3.59 -0.43
C GLU A 192 -28.38 -2.40 -1.35
N TYR A 193 -27.25 -1.74 -1.17
CA TYR A 193 -26.82 -0.63 -2.01
C TYR A 193 -25.29 -0.55 -2.09
N THR A 194 -24.78 0.08 -3.15
CA THR A 194 -23.35 0.29 -3.37
C THR A 194 -23.00 1.75 -3.18
N LEU A 195 -21.97 2.02 -2.38
CA LEU A 195 -21.37 3.35 -2.23
C LEU A 195 -20.10 3.41 -3.06
N HIS A 196 -20.02 4.45 -3.88
CA HIS A 196 -18.83 4.78 -4.66
C HIS A 196 -18.05 5.87 -3.95
N GLY A 197 -16.77 5.59 -3.73
CA GLY A 197 -15.79 6.47 -3.12
C GLY A 197 -14.66 6.84 -4.07
N VAL A 198 -14.10 8.03 -3.88
CA VAL A 198 -12.87 8.51 -4.53
C VAL A 198 -11.87 8.96 -3.48
N SER A 199 -10.58 9.01 -3.83
CA SER A 199 -9.59 9.61 -2.93
C SER A 199 -9.87 11.08 -2.67
N GLY A 200 -9.67 11.55 -1.43
CA GLY A 200 -9.97 12.92 -1.04
C GLY A 200 -9.18 13.98 -1.81
N GLU A 201 -7.96 13.65 -2.22
CA GLU A 201 -7.10 14.52 -3.03
C GLU A 201 -7.72 14.86 -4.39
N TYR A 202 -8.58 13.99 -4.94
CA TYR A 202 -9.31 14.32 -6.16
C TYR A 202 -10.25 15.50 -5.96
N ILE A 203 -10.97 15.52 -4.84
CA ILE A 203 -11.89 16.60 -4.49
C ILE A 203 -11.12 17.89 -4.26
N ASP A 204 -9.95 17.84 -3.62
CA ASP A 204 -9.08 19.00 -3.46
C ASP A 204 -8.54 19.50 -4.79
N ASN A 205 -8.10 18.59 -5.68
CA ASN A 205 -7.68 18.91 -7.04
C ASN A 205 -8.78 19.67 -7.83
N LEU A 206 -10.06 19.33 -7.64
CA LEU A 206 -11.15 20.02 -8.31
C LEU A 206 -11.37 21.46 -7.81
N LYS A 207 -11.03 21.77 -6.55
CA LYS A 207 -11.24 23.08 -5.93
C LYS A 207 -10.25 24.15 -6.38
N ILE A 208 -9.07 23.75 -6.84
CA ILE A 208 -7.96 24.66 -7.11
C ILE A 208 -7.50 24.61 -8.57
N LYS A 209 -6.92 25.72 -9.03
CA LYS A 209 -6.26 25.82 -10.33
C LYS A 209 -4.83 26.30 -10.13
N VAL A 210 -3.93 25.77 -10.94
CA VAL A 210 -2.52 26.09 -10.97
C VAL A 210 -2.26 27.01 -12.15
N GLN A 211 -1.50 28.08 -11.92
CA GLN A 211 -0.97 28.97 -12.95
C GLN A 211 0.43 29.37 -12.51
N ARG A 212 1.45 28.69 -13.04
CA ARG A 212 2.84 28.80 -12.55
C ARG A 212 3.84 28.69 -13.69
N THR A 213 4.95 29.42 -13.55
CA THR A 213 6.15 29.20 -14.35
C THR A 213 6.99 28.11 -13.70
N THR A 214 7.71 27.32 -14.51
CA THR A 214 8.67 26.31 -14.03
C THR A 214 10.05 26.90 -13.73
N VAL A 215 10.24 28.19 -14.01
CA VAL A 215 11.46 28.95 -13.69
C VAL A 215 11.40 29.37 -12.23
N ASP A 216 12.55 29.35 -11.56
CA ASP A 216 12.63 29.88 -10.20
C ASP A 216 12.32 31.38 -10.19
N THR A 217 11.34 31.79 -9.39
CA THR A 217 10.96 33.21 -9.28
C THR A 217 12.03 34.07 -8.62
N LEU A 218 12.97 33.47 -7.86
CA LEU A 218 14.02 34.19 -7.14
C LEU A 218 15.28 34.34 -7.99
N THR A 219 15.75 33.27 -8.62
CA THR A 219 17.00 33.28 -9.41
C THR A 219 16.76 33.53 -10.90
N GLY A 220 15.55 33.31 -11.40
CA GLY A 220 15.24 33.38 -12.83
C GLY A 220 15.79 32.20 -13.64
N GLU A 221 16.32 31.17 -12.99
CA GLU A 221 16.93 30.02 -13.67
C GLU A 221 15.91 28.90 -13.93
N PRO A 222 15.99 28.20 -15.09
CA PRO A 222 15.14 27.05 -15.37
C PRO A 222 15.39 25.90 -14.37
N GLN A 223 14.31 25.27 -13.90
CA GLN A 223 14.40 24.15 -12.97
C GLN A 223 14.11 22.81 -13.65
N LYS A 224 14.51 21.71 -13.00
CA LYS A 224 14.09 20.35 -13.38
C LYS A 224 12.60 20.17 -13.09
N ILE A 225 11.91 19.42 -13.93
CA ILE A 225 10.48 19.11 -13.75
C ILE A 225 10.23 18.39 -12.42
N SER A 226 11.10 17.47 -12.03
CA SER A 226 11.03 16.76 -10.74
C SER A 226 11.04 17.70 -9.53
N THR A 227 11.77 18.82 -9.61
CA THR A 227 11.79 19.84 -8.55
C THR A 227 10.49 20.63 -8.51
N VAL A 228 9.99 21.02 -9.69
CA VAL A 228 8.72 21.76 -9.82
C VAL A 228 7.54 20.92 -9.33
N VAL A 229 7.43 19.67 -9.76
CA VAL A 229 6.36 18.74 -9.31
C VAL A 229 6.37 18.60 -7.79
N ARG A 230 7.57 18.49 -7.18
CA ARG A 230 7.71 18.43 -5.72
C ARG A 230 7.20 19.68 -5.02
N GLN A 231 7.52 20.86 -5.56
CA GLN A 231 7.04 22.14 -5.02
C GLN A 231 5.53 22.26 -5.14
N LEU A 232 4.98 21.99 -6.32
CA LEU A 232 3.53 22.06 -6.57
C LEU A 232 2.77 21.07 -5.68
N TYR A 233 3.25 19.83 -5.54
CA TYR A 233 2.61 18.85 -4.67
C TYR A 233 2.60 19.32 -3.20
N ARG A 234 3.72 19.85 -2.71
CA ARG A 234 3.82 20.40 -1.34
C ARG A 234 2.95 21.64 -1.14
N GLU A 235 2.77 22.49 -2.15
CA GLU A 235 1.91 23.68 -2.07
C GLU A 235 0.43 23.28 -1.99
N PHE A 236 -0.01 22.40 -2.88
CA PHE A 236 -1.43 22.11 -3.10
C PHE A 236 -1.98 20.95 -2.28
N PHE A 237 -1.16 19.96 -1.92
CA PHE A 237 -1.56 18.76 -1.17
C PHE A 237 -0.90 18.69 0.21
N LYS A 238 -0.62 19.84 0.83
CA LYS A 238 0.05 19.93 2.14
C LYS A 238 -0.65 19.20 3.29
N TRP A 239 -1.97 19.02 3.19
CA TRP A 239 -2.78 18.32 4.19
C TRP A 239 -3.05 16.86 3.83
N SER A 240 -2.60 16.40 2.65
CA SER A 240 -2.71 14.99 2.30
C SER A 240 -1.72 14.17 3.12
N ASN A 241 -2.21 13.03 3.63
CA ASN A 241 -1.36 12.04 4.27
C ASN A 241 -0.55 11.24 3.23
N LYS A 242 -0.97 11.27 1.97
CA LYS A 242 -0.32 10.55 0.87
C LYS A 242 0.94 11.27 0.44
N LYS A 243 1.99 10.49 0.23
CA LYS A 243 3.27 10.98 -0.25
C LYS A 243 3.40 10.73 -1.75
N ILE A 244 4.30 11.48 -2.38
CA ILE A 244 4.58 11.39 -3.81
C ILE A 244 6.00 10.89 -4.05
N PHE A 245 6.13 9.77 -4.75
CA PHE A 245 7.38 9.37 -5.35
C PHE A 245 7.58 10.16 -6.64
N ILE A 246 8.77 10.74 -6.83
CA ILE A 246 9.11 11.52 -8.01
C ILE A 246 10.43 11.00 -8.57
N GLU A 247 10.40 10.47 -9.78
CA GLU A 247 11.58 10.04 -10.50
C GLU A 247 12.44 11.25 -10.93
N PRO A 248 13.79 11.19 -10.83
CA PRO A 248 14.66 12.26 -11.28
C PRO A 248 14.50 12.55 -12.79
N THR A 249 14.33 13.83 -13.12
CA THR A 249 14.22 14.30 -14.51
C THR A 249 15.53 14.91 -15.00
N LYS A 250 15.81 14.76 -16.30
CA LYS A 250 17.07 15.22 -16.91
C LYS A 250 17.03 16.68 -17.36
N ASN A 251 15.91 17.11 -17.95
CA ASN A 251 15.85 18.37 -18.69
C ASN A 251 15.55 19.57 -17.77
N LEU A 252 16.36 20.61 -17.89
CA LEU A 252 16.04 21.94 -17.37
C LEU A 252 15.01 22.59 -18.29
N THR A 253 13.92 23.08 -17.71
CA THR A 253 12.73 23.39 -18.49
C THR A 253 12.17 24.75 -18.10
N ASN A 254 11.95 25.62 -19.10
CA ASN A 254 11.25 26.90 -18.97
C ASN A 254 9.89 26.77 -19.66
N LEU A 255 8.86 26.49 -18.88
CA LEU A 255 7.48 26.31 -19.30
C LEU A 255 6.55 27.13 -18.42
N ILE A 256 5.39 27.46 -18.98
CA ILE A 256 4.30 28.11 -18.26
C ILE A 256 3.14 27.12 -18.21
N ILE A 257 2.75 26.74 -17.00
CA ILE A 257 1.56 25.92 -16.75
C ILE A 257 0.34 26.85 -16.87
N PRO A 258 -0.59 26.60 -17.81
CA PRO A 258 -1.81 27.38 -17.96
C PRO A 258 -2.79 27.08 -16.83
N ASN A 259 -4.00 27.66 -16.87
CA ASN A 259 -5.04 27.52 -15.84
C ASN A 259 -5.65 26.10 -15.73
N LEU A 260 -4.85 25.13 -15.25
CA LEU A 260 -5.20 23.72 -15.15
C LEU A 260 -5.43 23.31 -13.68
N THR A 261 -6.13 22.21 -13.43
CA THR A 261 -6.14 21.63 -12.07
C THR A 261 -4.77 21.01 -11.76
N PRO A 262 -4.42 20.79 -10.48
CA PRO A 262 -3.14 20.18 -10.13
C PRO A 262 -2.85 18.87 -10.86
N PHE A 263 -3.80 17.94 -10.94
CA PHE A 263 -3.61 16.65 -11.61
C PHE A 263 -3.36 16.83 -13.12
N LYS A 264 -4.12 17.71 -13.78
CA LYS A 264 -3.87 18.06 -15.18
C LYS A 264 -2.54 18.78 -15.39
N SER A 265 -2.08 19.52 -14.38
CA SER A 265 -0.77 20.18 -14.41
C SER A 265 0.35 19.16 -14.29
N PHE A 266 0.18 18.12 -13.47
CA PHE A 266 1.13 17.01 -13.39
C PHE A 266 1.17 16.23 -14.72
N ASP A 267 0.05 15.92 -15.36
CA ASP A 267 0.04 15.33 -16.71
C ASP A 267 0.73 16.22 -17.75
N PHE A 268 0.48 17.53 -17.68
CA PHE A 268 1.11 18.50 -18.58
C PHE A 268 2.63 18.48 -18.44
N LEU A 269 3.14 18.33 -17.22
CA LEU A 269 4.56 18.17 -16.93
C LEU A 269 5.10 16.79 -17.32
N ALA A 270 4.35 15.72 -17.01
CA ALA A 270 4.71 14.33 -17.32
C ALA A 270 4.88 14.12 -18.83
N SER A 271 3.98 14.66 -19.65
CA SER A 271 4.06 14.59 -21.12
C SER A 271 5.31 15.23 -21.74
N ARG A 272 6.07 16.02 -20.97
CA ARG A 272 7.31 16.69 -21.41
C ARG A 272 8.54 16.26 -20.63
N ALA A 273 8.37 15.44 -19.59
CA ALA A 273 9.44 14.99 -18.75
C ALA A 273 10.26 13.89 -19.44
N VAL A 274 11.56 13.88 -19.16
CA VAL A 274 12.51 12.87 -19.65
C VAL A 274 13.31 12.36 -18.47
N SER A 275 13.42 11.04 -18.37
CA SER A 275 14.05 10.38 -17.22
C SER A 275 15.55 10.64 -17.24
N ALA A 276 16.12 10.90 -16.06
CA ALA A 276 17.56 10.89 -15.86
C ALA A 276 18.11 9.48 -15.53
N GLY A 277 17.24 8.52 -15.24
CA GLY A 277 17.61 7.16 -14.84
C GLY A 277 18.22 6.35 -15.98
N GLN A 278 19.31 5.63 -15.69
CA GLN A 278 20.00 4.76 -16.66
C GLN A 278 19.11 3.59 -17.12
N HIS A 279 18.16 3.15 -16.30
CA HIS A 279 17.26 2.02 -16.57
C HIS A 279 15.96 2.45 -17.26
N ALA A 280 15.71 3.76 -17.41
CA ALA A 280 14.46 4.34 -17.91
C ALA A 280 14.68 5.27 -19.11
N VAL A 281 15.77 5.08 -19.86
CA VAL A 281 16.10 5.88 -21.04
C VAL A 281 15.02 5.68 -22.11
N GLY A 282 14.25 6.75 -22.39
CA GLY A 282 13.14 6.72 -23.35
C GLY A 282 11.77 6.36 -22.76
N ALA A 283 11.67 6.15 -21.44
CA ALA A 283 10.38 5.97 -20.77
C ALA A 283 9.58 7.29 -20.73
N THR A 284 8.26 7.17 -20.86
CA THR A 284 7.33 8.29 -20.69
C THR A 284 6.92 8.39 -19.22
N PHE A 285 6.85 9.61 -18.69
CA PHE A 285 6.37 9.84 -17.33
C PHE A 285 4.86 9.71 -17.29
N LEU A 286 4.35 9.15 -16.19
CA LEU A 286 2.93 9.07 -15.89
C LEU A 286 2.73 9.56 -14.46
N PHE A 287 1.69 10.35 -14.27
CA PHE A 287 1.23 10.70 -12.94
C PHE A 287 0.05 9.80 -12.58
N TYR A 288 0.15 9.05 -11.48
CA TYR A 288 -0.92 8.15 -11.05
C TYR A 288 -0.93 7.96 -9.53
N GLU A 289 -2.05 7.46 -9.03
CA GLU A 289 -2.27 7.16 -7.63
C GLU A 289 -2.39 5.65 -7.40
N THR A 290 -1.82 5.17 -6.30
CA THR A 290 -1.98 3.79 -5.82
C THR A 290 -2.41 3.80 -4.36
N VAL A 291 -2.66 2.61 -3.80
CA VAL A 291 -2.93 2.43 -2.37
C VAL A 291 -1.81 2.96 -1.46
N THR A 292 -0.60 3.06 -1.99
CA THR A 292 0.58 3.47 -1.21
C THR A 292 0.83 4.98 -1.27
N GLY A 293 0.39 5.65 -2.34
CA GLY A 293 0.60 7.09 -2.57
C GLY A 293 0.64 7.44 -4.06
N PHE A 294 1.15 8.64 -4.35
CA PHE A 294 1.29 9.16 -5.71
C PHE A 294 2.64 8.83 -6.32
N PHE A 295 2.65 8.68 -7.64
CA PHE A 295 3.83 8.40 -8.43
C PHE A 295 3.91 9.39 -9.60
N PHE A 296 5.11 9.91 -9.81
CA PHE A 296 5.47 10.76 -10.94
C PHE A 296 6.78 10.29 -11.56
#